data_AF-A0A936BQC8-F1
#
_entry.id   AF-A0A936BQC8-F1
#
_cell.length_a   1.000
_cell.length_b   1.000
_cell.length_c   1.000
_cell.angle_alpha   90.00
_cell.angle_beta   90.00
_cell.angle_gamma   90.00
#
_symmetry.space_group_name_H-M   'P 1'
#
loop_
_entity.id
_entity.type
_entity.pdbx_description
1 polymer ?
#
loop_
_entity_poly.entity_id
_entity_poly.type
_entity_poly.pdbx_seq_one_letter_code
_entity_poly.pdbx_strand_id
1 'polypeptide(L)'
;MDTISRENSPSILPFVGVGLGVLAVILSAVALVKLGTVKTLKTDVDDLRTQVQSMAGDVQRAGEKASAAARRVDDLATQAQRGFDAVTAEIGNLRTDVNKLATAKPAPKAPKDGAAVKDGAPAAPGPGGDYTIKAGDGLAKIAKAHGVTLAALEAANPGIDSKKLKVGQKINLPK
;
A
#
# COMPACT_ATOMS: atom_id res chain seq x y z
N MET A 1 -111.22 37.85 12.58
CA MET A 1 -110.47 36.68 12.07
C MET A 1 -109.69 37.17 10.88
N ASP A 2 -108.44 37.58 11.12
CA ASP A 2 -107.25 36.77 10.79
C ASP A 2 -106.77 37.16 9.38
N THR A 3 -105.55 37.55 9.08
CA THR A 3 -104.31 37.73 9.85
C THR A 3 -103.42 38.66 9.00
N ILE A 4 -102.52 39.34 9.69
CA ILE A 4 -101.44 40.15 9.13
C ILE A 4 -100.45 39.23 8.40
N SER A 5 -100.38 39.28 7.07
CA SER A 5 -99.23 38.76 6.32
C SER A 5 -98.11 39.79 6.36
N ARG A 6 -97.30 39.72 7.42
CA ARG A 6 -96.01 40.40 7.50
C ARG A 6 -95.02 39.64 6.63
N GLU A 7 -94.77 40.13 5.42
CA GLU A 7 -93.66 39.68 4.58
C GLU A 7 -92.33 40.05 5.25
N ASN A 8 -91.82 39.12 6.05
CA ASN A 8 -90.47 39.16 6.58
C ASN A 8 -89.54 38.52 5.53
N SER A 9 -89.00 39.31 4.61
CA SER A 9 -87.89 38.87 3.75
C SER A 9 -86.61 38.87 4.60
N PRO A 10 -86.05 37.72 5.02
CA PRO A 10 -84.78 37.73 5.70
C PRO A 10 -83.72 38.22 4.72
N SER A 11 -83.08 39.35 5.01
CA SER A 11 -81.90 39.82 4.28
C SER A 11 -80.81 38.76 4.37
N ILE A 12 -80.61 37.99 3.31
CA ILE A 12 -79.58 36.93 3.17
C ILE A 12 -78.20 37.54 2.86
N LEU A 13 -78.14 38.87 2.69
CA LEU A 13 -76.95 39.64 2.33
C LEU A 13 -75.74 39.56 3.29
N PRO A 14 -75.85 39.37 4.63
CA PRO A 14 -74.67 39.25 5.49
C PRO A 14 -74.06 37.83 5.50
N PHE A 15 -74.83 36.78 5.20
CA PHE A 15 -74.35 35.40 5.30
C PHE A 15 -73.59 34.92 4.05
N VAL A 16 -73.90 35.48 2.87
CA VAL A 16 -73.17 35.18 1.63
C VAL A 16 -71.74 35.73 1.67
N GLY A 17 -71.51 36.90 2.29
CA GLY A 17 -70.17 37.49 2.45
C GLY A 17 -69.27 36.74 3.43
N VAL A 18 -69.83 36.24 4.54
CA VAL A 18 -69.08 35.48 5.55
C VAL A 18 -68.68 34.09 5.03
N GLY A 19 -69.55 33.42 4.27
CA GLY A 19 -69.24 32.11 3.66
C GLY A 19 -68.10 32.17 2.64
N LEU A 20 -68.08 33.20 1.78
CA LEU A 20 -67.00 33.45 0.83
C LEU A 20 -65.67 33.79 1.52
N GLY A 21 -65.72 34.58 2.60
CA GLY A 21 -64.54 34.92 3.40
C GLY A 21 -63.90 33.68 4.03
N VAL A 22 -64.69 32.80 4.63
CA VAL A 22 -64.18 31.56 5.26
C VAL A 22 -63.59 30.61 4.21
N LEU A 23 -64.23 30.46 3.05
CA LEU A 23 -63.71 29.63 1.95
C LEU A 23 -62.38 30.19 1.39
N ALA A 24 -62.27 31.51 1.24
CA ALA A 24 -61.04 32.16 0.80
C ALA A 24 -59.90 31.97 1.81
N VAL A 25 -60.18 32.02 3.12
CA VAL A 25 -59.19 31.77 4.18
C VAL A 25 -58.74 30.31 4.18
N ILE A 26 -59.65 29.36 4.01
CA ILE A 26 -59.31 27.93 3.92
C ILE A 26 -58.45 27.64 2.68
N LEU A 27 -58.83 28.16 1.52
CA LEU A 27 -58.04 28.02 0.29
C LEU A 27 -56.66 28.67 0.42
N SER A 28 -56.59 29.84 1.07
CA SER A 28 -55.32 30.52 1.37
C SER A 28 -54.44 29.68 2.30
N ALA A 29 -55.02 29.07 3.35
CA ALA A 29 -54.27 28.19 4.25
C ALA A 29 -53.72 26.95 3.54
N VAL A 30 -54.50 26.31 2.67
CA VAL A 30 -54.04 25.16 1.87
C VAL A 30 -52.94 25.58 0.87
N ALA A 31 -53.08 26.75 0.24
CA ALA A 31 -52.05 27.30 -0.64
C ALA A 31 -50.75 27.60 0.10
N LEU A 32 -50.82 28.13 1.33
CA LEU A 32 -49.66 28.41 2.17
C LEU A 32 -48.92 27.14 2.61
N VAL A 33 -49.65 26.07 2.97
CA VAL A 33 -49.04 24.76 3.30
C VAL A 33 -48.32 24.19 2.08
N LYS A 34 -48.96 24.20 0.89
CA LYS A 34 -48.32 23.73 -0.35
C LYS A 34 -47.14 24.60 -0.77
N LEU A 35 -47.20 25.91 -0.54
CA LEU A 35 -46.10 26.83 -0.83
C LEU A 35 -44.86 26.53 0.03
N GLY A 36 -45.06 26.19 1.30
CA GLY A 36 -44.01 25.71 2.20
C GLY A 36 -43.34 24.44 1.66
N THR A 37 -44.13 23.42 1.29
CA THR A 37 -43.62 22.17 0.72
C THR A 37 -42.87 22.39 -0.60
N VAL A 38 -43.37 23.27 -1.49
CA VAL A 38 -42.72 23.58 -2.78
C VAL A 38 -41.38 24.28 -2.58
N LYS A 39 -41.24 25.13 -1.56
CA LYS A 39 -39.98 25.81 -1.27
C LYS A 39 -38.92 24.87 -0.69
N THR A 40 -39.33 23.96 0.19
CA THR A 40 -38.46 22.87 0.69
C THR A 40 -38.05 21.96 -0.45
N LEU A 41 -39.00 21.52 -1.28
CA LEU A 41 -38.73 20.64 -2.41
C LEU A 41 -37.77 21.26 -3.43
N LYS A 42 -37.86 22.57 -3.68
CA LYS A 42 -36.89 23.26 -4.54
C LYS A 42 -35.47 23.20 -3.95
N THR A 43 -35.35 23.39 -2.64
CA THR A 43 -34.08 23.31 -1.92
C THR A 43 -33.50 21.89 -1.98
N ASP A 44 -34.34 20.88 -1.76
CA ASP A 44 -33.95 19.47 -1.84
C ASP A 44 -33.48 19.09 -3.26
N VAL A 45 -34.11 19.63 -4.31
CA VAL A 45 -33.69 19.41 -5.71
C VAL A 45 -32.35 20.07 -6.01
N ASP A 46 -32.11 21.28 -5.52
CA ASP A 46 -30.82 21.97 -5.68
C ASP A 46 -29.69 21.25 -4.91
N ASP A 47 -29.99 20.73 -3.72
CA ASP A 47 -29.05 19.94 -2.92
C ASP A 47 -28.74 18.59 -3.59
N LEU A 48 -29.76 17.88 -4.07
CA LEU A 48 -29.61 16.63 -4.82
C LEU A 48 -28.78 16.84 -6.10
N ARG A 49 -28.99 17.97 -6.81
CA ARG A 49 -28.18 18.33 -7.99
C ARG A 49 -26.72 18.52 -7.62
N THR A 50 -26.43 19.13 -6.47
CA THR A 50 -25.07 19.33 -5.96
C THR A 50 -24.44 18.00 -5.56
N GLN A 51 -25.20 17.14 -4.89
CA GLN A 51 -24.75 15.80 -4.50
C GLN A 51 -24.42 14.94 -5.73
N VAL A 52 -25.25 14.97 -6.78
CA VAL A 52 -24.99 14.27 -8.05
C VAL A 52 -23.70 14.78 -8.73
N GLN A 53 -23.43 16.09 -8.69
CA GLN A 53 -22.19 16.65 -9.22
C GLN A 53 -20.96 16.18 -8.43
N SER A 54 -21.05 16.13 -7.09
CA SER A 54 -19.99 15.59 -6.25
C SER A 54 -19.74 14.11 -6.54
N MET A 55 -20.81 13.32 -6.62
CA MET A 55 -20.71 11.89 -6.94
C MET A 55 -20.07 11.65 -8.32
N ALA A 56 -20.41 12.45 -9.33
CA ALA A 56 -19.76 12.36 -10.64
C ALA A 56 -18.25 12.60 -10.54
N GLY A 57 -17.83 13.59 -9.75
CA GLY A 57 -16.41 13.87 -9.50
C GLY A 57 -15.70 12.78 -8.70
N ASP A 58 -16.37 12.14 -7.73
CA ASP A 58 -15.83 11.01 -6.99
C ASP A 58 -15.67 9.76 -7.87
N VAL A 59 -16.66 9.48 -8.73
CA VAL A 59 -16.61 8.36 -9.69
C VAL A 59 -15.48 8.54 -10.71
N GLN A 60 -15.27 9.75 -11.22
CA GLN A 60 -14.13 10.04 -12.10
C GLN A 60 -12.80 9.79 -11.41
N ARG A 61 -12.61 10.32 -10.19
CA ARG A 61 -11.39 10.08 -9.40
C ARG A 61 -11.19 8.60 -9.07
N ALA A 62 -12.26 7.87 -8.79
CA ALA A 62 -12.20 6.43 -8.57
C ALA A 62 -11.76 5.69 -9.84
N GLY A 63 -12.27 6.10 -11.01
CA GLY A 63 -11.88 5.55 -12.32
C GLY A 63 -10.41 5.79 -12.66
N GLU A 64 -9.88 6.98 -12.37
CA GLU A 64 -8.46 7.30 -12.55
C GLU A 64 -7.57 6.45 -11.64
N LYS A 65 -7.94 6.30 -10.36
CA LYS A 65 -7.24 5.44 -9.41
C LYS A 65 -7.27 3.97 -9.82
N ALA A 66 -8.42 3.48 -10.28
CA ALA A 66 -8.57 2.12 -10.77
C ALA A 66 -7.69 1.88 -12.01
N SER A 67 -7.67 2.82 -12.95
CA SER A 67 -6.82 2.75 -14.14
C SER A 67 -5.32 2.79 -13.79
N ALA A 68 -4.94 3.61 -12.81
CA ALA A 68 -3.56 3.65 -12.31
C ALA A 68 -3.19 2.33 -11.60
N ALA A 69 -4.10 1.77 -10.82
CA ALA A 69 -3.89 0.47 -10.16
C ALA A 69 -3.74 -0.66 -11.20
N ALA A 70 -4.57 -0.68 -12.25
CA ALA A 70 -4.47 -1.66 -13.32
C ALA A 70 -3.11 -1.62 -14.04
N ARG A 71 -2.61 -0.42 -14.36
CA ARG A 71 -1.27 -0.25 -14.94
C ARG A 71 -0.16 -0.80 -14.04
N ARG A 72 -0.24 -0.54 -12.73
CA ARG A 72 0.75 -1.07 -11.77
C ARG A 72 0.75 -2.60 -11.73
N VAL A 73 -0.40 -3.24 -11.89
CA VAL A 73 -0.49 -4.70 -11.94
C VAL A 73 0.19 -5.25 -13.20
N ASP A 74 0.00 -4.60 -14.35
CA ASP A 74 0.64 -4.97 -15.62
C ASP A 74 2.17 -4.77 -15.57
N ASP A 75 2.61 -3.63 -15.04
CA ASP A 75 4.03 -3.33 -14.83
C ASP A 75 4.69 -4.37 -13.91
N LEU A 76 4.01 -4.73 -12.82
CA LEU A 76 4.49 -5.73 -11.88
C LEU A 76 4.60 -7.11 -12.52
N ALA A 77 3.62 -7.53 -13.31
CA ALA A 77 3.66 -8.79 -14.04
C ALA A 77 4.85 -8.82 -15.02
N THR A 78 5.06 -7.73 -15.73
CA THR A 78 6.17 -7.58 -16.68
C THR A 78 7.53 -7.57 -15.97
N GLN A 79 7.63 -6.91 -14.81
CA GLN A 79 8.86 -6.88 -14.01
C GLN A 79 9.17 -8.26 -13.42
N ALA A 80 8.15 -8.98 -12.95
CA ALA A 80 8.29 -10.33 -12.43
C ALA A 80 8.85 -11.27 -13.50
N GLN A 81 8.28 -11.25 -14.72
CA GLN A 81 8.74 -12.08 -15.82
C GLN A 81 10.21 -11.80 -16.17
N ARG A 82 10.56 -10.51 -16.33
CA ARG A 82 11.95 -10.10 -16.57
C ARG A 82 12.90 -10.53 -15.45
N GLY A 83 12.44 -10.48 -14.20
CA GLY A 83 13.19 -10.98 -13.05
C GLY A 83 13.48 -12.48 -13.14
N PHE A 84 12.48 -13.29 -13.50
CA PHE A 84 12.67 -14.73 -13.68
C PHE A 84 13.61 -15.06 -14.85
N ASP A 85 13.51 -14.34 -15.96
CA ASP A 85 14.41 -14.50 -17.10
C ASP A 85 15.86 -14.16 -16.73
N ALA A 86 16.07 -13.07 -15.98
CA ALA A 86 17.38 -12.67 -15.48
C ALA A 86 17.99 -13.71 -14.53
N VAL A 87 17.20 -14.24 -13.59
CA VAL A 87 17.66 -15.31 -12.69
C VAL A 87 18.01 -16.57 -13.46
N THR A 88 17.24 -16.92 -14.48
CA THR A 88 17.52 -18.08 -15.34
C THR A 88 18.86 -17.92 -16.08
N ALA A 89 19.14 -16.72 -16.59
CA ALA A 89 20.41 -16.41 -17.23
C ALA A 89 21.60 -16.49 -16.24
N GLU A 90 21.46 -15.92 -15.05
CA GLU A 90 22.45 -16.00 -13.97
C GLU A 90 22.75 -17.46 -13.57
N ILE A 91 21.73 -18.31 -13.43
CA ILE A 91 21.90 -19.74 -13.14
C ILE A 91 22.68 -20.43 -14.27
N GLY A 92 22.42 -20.06 -15.53
CA GLY A 92 23.16 -20.57 -16.69
C GLY A 92 24.65 -20.20 -16.65
N ASN A 93 24.95 -18.95 -16.32
CA ASN A 93 26.33 -18.47 -16.15
C ASN A 93 27.03 -19.20 -15.00
N LEU A 94 26.37 -19.33 -13.86
CA LEU A 94 26.93 -20.03 -12.70
C LEU A 94 27.22 -21.51 -12.99
N ARG A 95 26.30 -22.19 -13.69
CA ARG A 95 26.53 -23.58 -14.13
C ARG A 95 27.76 -23.69 -15.02
N THR A 96 27.95 -22.72 -15.91
CA THR A 96 29.12 -22.65 -16.79
C THR A 96 30.40 -22.46 -15.99
N ASP A 97 30.40 -21.57 -15.00
CA ASP A 97 31.56 -21.31 -14.16
C ASP A 97 31.90 -22.47 -13.22
N VAL A 98 30.89 -23.14 -12.66
CA VAL A 98 31.07 -24.39 -11.90
C VAL A 98 31.69 -25.47 -12.78
N ASN A 99 31.25 -25.62 -14.04
CA ASN A 99 31.84 -26.58 -14.96
C ASN A 99 33.28 -26.23 -15.35
N LYS A 100 33.60 -24.93 -15.53
CA LYS A 100 34.99 -24.48 -15.73
C LYS A 100 35.86 -24.80 -14.51
N LEU A 101 35.36 -24.58 -13.31
CA LEU A 101 36.08 -24.92 -12.08
C LEU A 101 36.28 -26.43 -11.92
N ALA A 102 35.29 -27.24 -12.33
CA ALA A 102 35.37 -28.69 -12.30
C ALA A 102 36.32 -29.27 -13.37
N THR A 103 36.45 -28.61 -14.53
CA THR A 103 37.32 -29.02 -15.64
C THR A 103 38.71 -28.39 -15.59
N ALA A 104 38.91 -27.35 -14.75
CA ALA A 104 40.22 -26.86 -14.36
C ALA A 104 40.92 -27.94 -13.50
N LYS A 105 41.57 -28.89 -14.17
CA LYS A 105 42.50 -29.86 -13.58
C LYS A 105 43.36 -29.14 -12.54
N PRO A 106 43.48 -29.62 -11.29
CA PRO A 106 44.56 -29.16 -10.44
C PRO A 106 45.83 -29.61 -11.15
N ALA A 107 46.60 -28.67 -11.68
CA ALA A 107 48.00 -28.89 -11.95
C ALA A 107 48.74 -28.53 -10.66
N PRO A 108 48.97 -29.47 -9.72
CA PRO A 108 50.14 -29.36 -8.90
C PRO A 108 51.32 -29.54 -9.86
N LYS A 109 51.96 -28.44 -10.25
CA LYS A 109 53.42 -28.51 -10.38
C LYS A 109 53.89 -28.80 -8.97
N ALA A 110 54.06 -30.08 -8.65
CA ALA A 110 54.76 -30.47 -7.44
C ALA A 110 56.12 -29.77 -7.46
N PRO A 111 56.46 -28.93 -6.48
CA PRO A 111 57.83 -28.89 -6.04
C PRO A 111 58.11 -30.31 -5.56
N LYS A 112 58.94 -31.04 -6.30
CA LYS A 112 59.72 -32.10 -5.69
C LYS A 112 60.51 -31.41 -4.61
N ASP A 113 60.12 -31.63 -3.37
CA ASP A 113 60.99 -31.88 -2.22
C ASP A 113 60.09 -31.97 -0.99
N GLY A 114 60.24 -33.06 -0.24
CA GLY A 114 59.37 -33.39 0.87
C GLY A 114 59.51 -32.40 2.03
N ALA A 115 58.40 -32.07 2.67
CA ALA A 115 58.36 -31.70 4.07
C ALA A 115 56.91 -31.80 4.57
N ALA A 116 56.77 -32.38 5.75
CA ALA A 116 55.55 -32.39 6.55
C ALA A 116 54.85 -31.01 6.54
N VAL A 117 53.51 -31.01 6.54
CA VAL A 117 52.71 -29.79 6.73
C VAL A 117 52.90 -29.35 8.19
N LYS A 118 53.97 -28.58 8.40
CA LYS A 118 54.18 -27.72 9.56
C LYS A 118 53.56 -26.36 9.25
N ASP A 119 53.04 -25.77 10.29
CA ASP A 119 52.34 -24.49 10.36
C ASP A 119 52.89 -23.35 9.48
N GLY A 120 51.96 -22.53 8.99
CA GLY A 120 52.13 -21.07 8.94
C GLY A 120 52.45 -20.42 7.59
N ALA A 121 51.51 -19.62 7.07
CA ALA A 121 51.62 -18.17 7.17
C ALA A 121 50.27 -17.49 6.82
N PRO A 122 49.88 -16.41 7.54
CA PRO A 122 48.57 -15.79 7.41
C PRO A 122 48.48 -14.98 6.11
N ALA A 123 47.35 -15.08 5.40
CA ALA A 123 46.94 -14.01 4.52
C ALA A 123 46.90 -12.74 5.38
N ALA A 124 47.57 -11.68 4.90
CA ALA A 124 47.74 -10.44 5.64
C ALA A 124 46.39 -10.02 6.25
N PRO A 125 46.35 -9.73 7.55
CA PRO A 125 45.12 -9.42 8.23
C PRO A 125 44.48 -8.19 7.58
N GLY A 126 43.22 -8.33 7.17
CA GLY A 126 42.41 -7.17 6.79
C GLY A 126 42.42 -6.14 7.93
N PRO A 127 42.08 -4.87 7.64
CA PRO A 127 42.00 -3.86 8.68
C PRO A 127 41.04 -4.34 9.78
N GLY A 128 41.60 -4.62 10.97
CA GLY A 128 40.80 -5.01 12.13
C GLY A 128 39.83 -3.89 12.53
N GLY A 129 38.73 -4.26 13.15
CA GLY A 129 37.66 -3.33 13.52
C GLY A 129 36.32 -4.03 13.74
N ASP A 130 35.27 -3.26 13.97
CA ASP A 130 33.91 -3.78 14.15
C ASP A 130 33.22 -3.99 12.80
N TYR A 131 32.64 -5.17 12.60
CA TYR A 131 31.75 -5.48 11.49
C TYR A 131 30.32 -5.69 12.00
N THR A 132 29.35 -5.04 11.36
CA THR A 132 27.92 -5.25 11.66
C THR A 132 27.33 -6.22 10.64
N ILE A 133 26.85 -7.35 11.12
CA ILE A 133 26.28 -8.43 10.31
C ILE A 133 25.06 -7.93 9.53
N LYS A 134 25.05 -8.19 8.22
CA LYS A 134 23.94 -7.88 7.31
C LYS A 134 23.13 -9.13 6.98
N ALA A 135 21.94 -8.95 6.41
CA ALA A 135 21.12 -10.07 5.98
C ALA A 135 21.85 -10.92 4.92
N GLY A 136 21.96 -12.23 5.15
CA GLY A 136 22.63 -13.18 4.25
C GLY A 136 24.13 -13.40 4.53
N ASP A 137 24.70 -12.71 5.52
CA ASP A 137 26.07 -12.92 5.97
C ASP A 137 26.23 -14.23 6.74
N GLY A 138 27.46 -14.76 6.71
CA GLY A 138 27.90 -15.88 7.54
C GLY A 138 29.37 -15.71 7.89
N LEU A 139 29.82 -16.21 9.06
CA LEU A 139 31.20 -16.00 9.52
C LEU A 139 32.24 -16.43 8.49
N ALA A 140 32.03 -17.53 7.77
CA ALA A 140 32.94 -17.97 6.71
C ALA A 140 33.00 -17.00 5.51
N LYS A 141 31.87 -16.39 5.12
CA LYS A 141 31.81 -15.39 4.06
C LYS A 141 32.50 -14.09 4.50
N ILE A 142 32.25 -13.65 5.73
CA ILE A 142 32.88 -12.47 6.32
C ILE A 142 34.39 -12.69 6.43
N ALA A 143 34.82 -13.83 6.99
CA ALA A 143 36.24 -14.16 7.13
C ALA A 143 36.96 -14.11 5.76
N LYS A 144 36.38 -14.73 4.74
CA LYS A 144 36.91 -14.70 3.37
C LYS A 144 36.92 -13.29 2.77
N ALA A 145 35.87 -12.51 2.96
CA ALA A 145 35.78 -11.14 2.44
C ALA A 145 36.80 -10.19 3.08
N HIS A 146 37.14 -10.45 4.35
CA HIS A 146 38.08 -9.64 5.13
C HIS A 146 39.49 -10.24 5.22
N GLY A 147 39.77 -11.31 4.48
CA GLY A 147 41.10 -11.92 4.42
C GLY A 147 41.56 -12.59 5.72
N VAL A 148 40.65 -12.88 6.65
CA VAL A 148 40.96 -13.52 7.93
C VAL A 148 40.53 -14.99 7.91
N THR A 149 41.12 -15.81 8.77
CA THR A 149 40.69 -17.20 8.92
C THR A 149 39.41 -17.29 9.74
N LEU A 150 38.56 -18.29 9.46
CA LEU A 150 37.36 -18.53 10.26
C LEU A 150 37.71 -18.77 11.73
N ALA A 151 38.78 -19.53 11.99
CA ALA A 151 39.26 -19.80 13.34
C ALA A 151 39.70 -18.52 14.07
N ALA A 152 40.41 -17.61 13.41
CA ALA A 152 40.79 -16.33 14.02
C ALA A 152 39.55 -15.46 14.30
N LEU A 153 38.57 -15.48 13.39
CA LEU A 153 37.33 -14.73 13.57
C LEU A 153 36.49 -15.28 14.73
N GLU A 154 36.40 -16.60 14.88
CA GLU A 154 35.70 -17.25 16.01
C GLU A 154 36.45 -17.02 17.33
N ALA A 155 37.78 -17.08 17.32
CA ALA A 155 38.61 -16.78 18.48
C ALA A 155 38.48 -15.33 18.96
N ALA A 156 38.34 -14.38 18.03
CA ALA A 156 38.11 -12.97 18.34
C ALA A 156 36.69 -12.71 18.89
N ASN A 157 35.75 -13.65 18.73
CA ASN A 157 34.34 -13.50 19.06
C ASN A 157 33.80 -14.67 19.88
N PRO A 158 34.31 -14.90 21.10
CA PRO A 158 33.86 -16.00 21.95
C PRO A 158 32.38 -15.84 22.29
N GLY A 159 31.59 -16.91 22.09
CA GLY A 159 30.15 -16.93 22.37
C GLY A 159 29.24 -16.61 21.17
N ILE A 160 29.81 -16.34 19.99
CA ILE A 160 29.04 -16.21 18.76
C ILE A 160 28.84 -17.59 18.13
N ASP A 161 27.58 -18.01 18.02
CA ASP A 161 27.20 -19.20 17.27
C ASP A 161 27.16 -18.90 15.77
N SER A 162 28.04 -19.53 14.98
CA SER A 162 28.13 -19.40 13.51
C SER A 162 26.81 -19.78 12.80
N LYS A 163 25.94 -20.57 13.46
CA LYS A 163 24.62 -20.99 12.98
C LYS A 163 23.46 -20.07 13.40
N LYS A 164 23.69 -19.11 14.31
CA LYS A 164 22.64 -18.25 14.90
C LYS A 164 23.02 -16.77 14.87
N LEU A 165 23.64 -16.33 13.77
CA LEU A 165 24.00 -14.94 13.57
C LEU A 165 22.75 -14.07 13.44
N LYS A 166 22.75 -12.91 14.10
CA LYS A 166 21.65 -11.94 14.02
C LYS A 166 22.05 -10.76 13.14
N VAL A 167 21.14 -10.31 12.29
CA VAL A 167 21.34 -9.06 11.53
C VAL A 167 21.44 -7.88 12.51
N GLY A 168 22.40 -6.99 12.29
CA GLY A 168 22.70 -5.86 13.19
C GLY A 168 23.64 -6.21 14.34
N GLN A 169 24.02 -7.48 14.50
CA GLN A 169 24.99 -7.91 15.50
C GLN A 169 26.40 -7.44 15.11
N LYS A 170 27.12 -6.87 16.07
CA LYS A 170 28.52 -6.46 15.89
C LYS A 170 29.47 -7.62 16.24
N ILE A 171 30.49 -7.80 15.41
CA ILE A 171 31.58 -8.75 15.61
C ILE A 171 32.93 -8.07 15.41
N ASN A 172 33.93 -8.52 16.14
CA ASN A 172 35.31 -8.05 16.01
C ASN A 172 36.02 -8.77 14.87
N LEU A 173 36.55 -8.03 13.91
CA LEU A 173 37.46 -8.57 12.90
C LEU A 173 38.88 -8.60 13.48
N PRO A 174 39.54 -9.78 13.51
CA PRO A 174 40.91 -9.88 13.94
C PRO A 174 41.84 -9.13 12.98
N LYS A 175 42.85 -8.48 13.56
CA LYS A 175 44.05 -8.04 12.84
C LYS A 175 44.99 -9.22 12.64
#